data_AF-A0A967G0B7-F1
#
_entry.id   AF-A0A967G0B7-F1
#
_cell.length_a   1.000
_cell.length_b   1.000
_cell.length_c   1.000
_cell.angle_alpha   90.00
_cell.angle_beta   90.00
_cell.angle_gamma   90.00
#
_symmetry.space_group_name_H-M   'P 1'
#
loop_
_entity.id
_entity.type
_entity.pdbx_description
1 polymer ?
#
loop_
_entity_poly.entity_id
_entity_poly.type
_entity_poly.pdbx_seq_one_letter_code
_entity_poly.pdbx_strand_id
1 'polypeptide(L)'
;MHASDILYYGHTFIERAVDGLDLEDPSWNISGACGIWSIREIIAHLTSFELTLVEILQLLLGEEVPTSLLAQMANPAKFNDDQVALRKNQTTAETWNEYVAAFQKSSELFSR
;
A
#
# COMPACT_ATOMS: atom_id res chain seq x y z
N MET A 1 -5.15 -22.43 1.77
CA MET A 1 -5.13 -20.95 1.69
C MET A 1 -5.06 -20.60 0.22
N HIS A 2 -6.10 -19.98 -0.32
CA HIS A 2 -6.12 -19.50 -1.70
C HIS A 2 -5.54 -18.09 -1.77
N ALA A 3 -4.94 -17.71 -2.89
CA ALA A 3 -4.34 -16.37 -3.03
C ALA A 3 -5.39 -15.24 -2.90
N SER A 4 -6.64 -15.48 -3.28
CA SER A 4 -7.77 -14.59 -3.00
C SER A 4 -8.00 -14.35 -1.50
N ASP A 5 -7.81 -15.39 -0.68
CA ASP A 5 -7.94 -15.28 0.78
C ASP A 5 -6.84 -14.38 1.34
N ILE A 6 -5.62 -14.50 0.80
CA ILE A 6 -4.47 -13.69 1.24
C ILE A 6 -4.74 -12.21 0.96
N LEU A 7 -5.23 -11.86 -0.23
CA LEU A 7 -5.54 -10.47 -0.58
C LEU A 7 -6.64 -9.92 0.33
N TYR A 8 -7.75 -10.64 0.46
CA TYR A 8 -8.88 -10.19 1.26
C TYR A 8 -8.51 -10.05 2.75
N TYR A 9 -7.96 -11.09 3.36
CA TYR A 9 -7.62 -11.05 4.79
C TYR A 9 -6.43 -10.14 5.09
N GLY A 10 -5.53 -9.92 4.13
CA GLY A 10 -4.46 -8.92 4.25
C GLY A 10 -5.03 -7.52 4.45
N HIS A 11 -5.95 -7.10 3.57
CA HIS A 11 -6.61 -5.81 3.70
C HIS A 11 -7.43 -5.69 5.00
N THR A 12 -8.27 -6.68 5.30
CA THR A 12 -9.08 -6.67 6.53
C THR A 12 -8.23 -6.64 7.80
N PHE A 13 -7.03 -7.24 7.78
CA PHE A 13 -6.11 -7.13 8.90
C PHE A 13 -5.64 -5.68 9.11
N ILE A 14 -5.33 -4.96 8.03
CA ILE A 14 -4.93 -3.55 8.10
C ILE A 14 -6.09 -2.67 8.56
N GLU A 15 -7.30 -2.85 8.03
CA GLU A 15 -8.50 -2.11 8.49
C GLU A 15 -8.72 -2.29 9.99
N ARG A 16 -8.63 -3.52 10.49
CA ARG A 16 -8.76 -3.82 11.93
C ARG A 16 -7.65 -3.22 12.77
N ALA A 17 -6.43 -3.12 12.24
CA ALA A 17 -5.29 -2.57 12.96
C ALA A 17 -5.44 -1.07 13.21
N VAL A 18 -6.20 -0.35 12.37
CA VAL A 18 -6.47 1.08 12.51
C VAL A 18 -7.90 1.37 12.96
N ASP A 19 -8.68 0.34 13.28
CA ASP A 19 -10.05 0.49 13.76
C ASP A 19 -10.09 1.31 15.06
N GLY A 20 -11.03 2.25 15.13
CA GLY A 20 -11.13 3.21 16.24
C GLY A 20 -10.19 4.42 16.16
N LEU A 21 -9.35 4.55 15.13
CA LEU A 21 -8.57 5.77 14.85
C LEU A 21 -9.24 6.56 13.73
N ASP A 22 -9.83 7.71 14.07
CA ASP A 22 -10.30 8.65 13.05
C ASP A 22 -9.12 9.14 12.18
N LEU A 23 -9.37 9.46 10.91
CA LEU A 23 -8.29 9.89 10.00
C LEU A 23 -7.64 11.23 10.42
N GLU A 24 -8.30 11.99 11.30
CA GLU A 24 -7.77 13.22 11.89
C GLU A 24 -7.03 12.98 13.22
N ASP A 25 -7.01 11.74 13.72
CA ASP A 25 -6.33 11.41 14.98
C ASP A 25 -4.82 11.69 14.89
N PRO A 26 -4.23 12.47 15.81
CA PRO A 26 -2.80 12.80 15.80
C PRO A 26 -1.87 11.59 15.82
N SER A 27 -2.31 10.45 16.38
CA SER A 27 -1.54 9.20 16.46
C SER A 27 -1.08 8.69 15.10
N TRP A 28 -1.81 9.00 14.03
CA TRP A 28 -1.41 8.67 12.66
C TRP A 28 -0.03 9.19 12.27
N ASN A 29 0.38 10.30 12.89
CA ASN A 29 1.59 11.04 12.54
C ASN A 29 2.70 10.95 13.60
N ILE A 30 2.48 10.19 14.68
CA ILE A 30 3.50 9.98 15.71
C ILE A 30 4.51 8.94 15.19
N SER A 31 5.78 9.33 15.07
CA SER A 31 6.87 8.41 14.73
C SER A 31 7.03 7.31 15.79
N GLY A 32 7.47 6.13 15.38
CA GLY A 32 7.76 5.02 16.29
C GLY A 32 6.72 3.90 16.32
N ALA A 33 5.72 3.93 15.43
CA ALA A 33 4.77 2.83 15.26
C ALA A 33 5.46 1.56 14.74
N CYS A 34 6.44 1.71 13.83
CA CYS A 34 7.34 0.65 13.40
C CYS A 34 8.72 1.23 13.07
N GLY A 35 9.71 0.94 13.91
CA GLY A 35 11.03 1.57 13.78
C GLY A 35 10.93 3.10 13.92
N ILE A 36 11.25 3.83 12.86
CA ILE A 36 11.14 5.30 12.82
C ILE A 36 9.81 5.80 12.22
N TRP A 37 9.04 4.92 11.59
CA TRP A 37 7.83 5.31 10.85
C TRP A 37 6.62 5.48 11.76
N SER A 38 5.78 6.42 11.39
CA SER A 38 4.42 6.62 11.87
C SER A 38 3.43 5.65 11.20
N ILE A 39 2.19 5.58 11.70
CA ILE A 39 1.14 4.75 11.10
C ILE A 39 0.88 5.17 9.65
N ARG A 40 0.79 6.48 9.38
CA ARG A 40 0.60 7.00 8.01
C ARG A 40 1.74 6.59 7.08
N GLU A 41 2.98 6.61 7.55
CA GLU A 41 4.15 6.19 6.76
C GLU A 41 4.17 4.68 6.52
N ILE A 42 3.68 3.87 7.47
CA ILE A 42 3.49 2.43 7.26
C ILE A 42 2.41 2.19 6.20
N ILE A 43 1.27 2.89 6.24
CA ILE A 43 0.26 2.78 5.18
C ILE A 43 0.83 3.23 3.83
N ALA A 44 1.55 4.34 3.77
CA ALA A 44 2.23 4.81 2.55
C ALA A 44 3.19 3.75 1.98
N HIS A 45 3.93 3.07 2.85
CA HIS A 45 4.76 1.93 2.47
C HIS A 45 3.91 0.79 1.90
N LEU A 46 2.84 0.36 2.59
CA LEU A 46 1.96 -0.72 2.12
C LEU A 46 1.27 -0.38 0.78
N THR A 47 0.84 0.88 0.58
CA THR A 47 0.30 1.37 -0.70
C THR A 47 1.25 1.07 -1.86
N SER A 48 2.56 1.26 -1.67
CA SER A 48 3.54 1.00 -2.72
C SER A 48 3.62 -0.48 -3.12
N PHE A 49 3.37 -1.41 -2.20
CA PHE A 49 3.33 -2.84 -2.49
C PHE A 49 2.02 -3.23 -3.20
N GLU A 50 0.88 -2.66 -2.82
CA GLU A 50 -0.38 -2.86 -3.55
C GLU A 50 -0.28 -2.33 -4.99
N LEU A 51 0.33 -1.17 -5.20
CA LEU A 51 0.54 -0.61 -6.54
C LEU A 51 1.50 -1.48 -7.38
N THR A 52 2.58 -2.00 -6.80
CA THR A 52 3.44 -2.95 -7.49
C THR A 52 2.69 -4.24 -7.83
N LEU A 53 1.83 -4.73 -6.92
CA LEU A 53 0.97 -5.88 -7.19
C LEU A 53 0.02 -5.63 -8.36
N VAL A 54 -0.55 -4.42 -8.47
CA VAL A 54 -1.33 -4.00 -9.64
C VAL A 54 -0.50 -4.11 -10.93
N GLU A 55 0.72 -3.55 -10.97
CA GLU A 55 1.61 -3.66 -12.15
C GLU A 55 1.87 -5.13 -12.52
N ILE A 56 2.12 -6.00 -11.53
CA ILE A 56 2.36 -7.43 -11.73
C ILE A 56 1.13 -8.12 -12.31
N LEU A 57 -0.06 -7.89 -11.74
CA LEU A 57 -1.29 -8.53 -12.20
C LEU A 57 -1.66 -8.09 -13.62
N GLN A 58 -1.49 -6.81 -13.94
CA GLN A 58 -1.70 -6.31 -15.30
C GLN A 58 -0.75 -6.98 -16.31
N LEU A 59 0.54 -7.13 -15.94
CA LEU A 59 1.51 -7.85 -16.77
C LEU A 59 1.10 -9.31 -16.99
N LEU A 60 0.64 -10.00 -15.94
CA LEU A 60 0.18 -11.40 -16.03
C LEU A 60 -1.08 -11.56 -16.90
N LEU A 61 -1.92 -10.53 -16.95
CA LEU A 61 -3.10 -10.46 -17.84
C LEU A 61 -2.75 -10.06 -19.28
N GLY A 62 -1.46 -9.85 -19.59
CA GLY A 62 -0.97 -9.47 -20.91
C GLY A 62 -1.22 -8.00 -21.27
N GLU A 63 -1.48 -7.14 -20.30
CA GLU A 63 -1.63 -5.71 -20.53
C GLU A 63 -0.26 -5.04 -20.75
N GLU A 64 -0.18 -4.15 -21.74
CA GLU A 64 1.00 -3.34 -22.00
C GLU A 64 0.99 -2.10 -21.09
N VAL A 65 1.41 -2.26 -19.83
CA VAL A 65 1.54 -1.18 -18.85
C VAL A 65 2.99 -0.95 -18.45
N PRO A 66 3.40 0.30 -18.11
CA PRO A 66 4.69 0.54 -17.47
C PRO A 66 4.81 -0.24 -16.15
N THR A 67 5.94 -0.89 -15.93
CA THR A 67 6.26 -1.66 -14.71
C THR A 67 7.33 -0.95 -13.88
N SER A 68 7.16 0.36 -13.70
CA SER A 68 8.19 1.22 -13.13
C SER A 68 8.39 1.00 -11.63
N LEU A 69 7.33 0.63 -10.90
CA LEU A 69 7.42 0.31 -9.47
C LEU A 69 8.07 -1.05 -9.28
N LEU A 70 7.68 -2.04 -10.08
CA LEU A 70 8.31 -3.36 -10.09
C LEU A 70 9.82 -3.27 -10.38
N ALA A 71 10.23 -2.44 -11.35
CA ALA A 71 11.64 -2.24 -11.66
C ALA A 71 12.42 -1.61 -10.48
N GLN A 72 11.80 -0.69 -9.73
CA GLN A 72 12.43 -0.05 -8.56
C GLN A 72 12.66 -1.04 -7.40
N MET A 73 11.88 -2.13 -7.31
CA MET A 73 12.06 -3.16 -6.27
C MET A 73 13.42 -3.90 -6.36
N ALA A 74 14.19 -3.72 -7.42
CA ALA A 74 15.57 -4.22 -7.50
C ALA A 74 16.47 -3.70 -6.37
N ASN A 75 16.10 -2.58 -5.71
CA ASN A 75 16.72 -2.11 -4.47
C ASN A 75 15.63 -1.89 -3.39
N PRO A 76 15.26 -2.93 -2.62
CA PRO A 76 14.11 -2.87 -1.72
C PRO A 76 14.22 -1.79 -0.62
N ALA A 77 15.42 -1.59 -0.07
CA ALA A 77 15.62 -0.58 0.97
C ALA A 77 15.38 0.83 0.41
N LYS A 78 15.98 1.13 -0.74
CA LYS A 78 15.78 2.42 -1.42
C LYS A 78 14.33 2.59 -1.89
N PHE A 79 13.71 1.54 -2.42
CA PHE A 79 12.31 1.55 -2.83
C PHE A 79 11.41 1.97 -1.67
N ASN A 80 11.57 1.35 -0.51
CA ASN A 80 10.76 1.67 0.67
C ASN A 80 10.89 3.14 1.07
N ASP A 81 12.13 3.63 1.20
CA ASP A 81 12.40 5.02 1.61
C ASP A 81 11.85 6.03 0.58
N ASP A 82 12.09 5.79 -0.72
CA ASP A 82 11.63 6.66 -1.80
C ASP A 82 10.09 6.69 -1.86
N GLN A 83 9.43 5.54 -1.74
CA GLN A 83 7.97 5.43 -1.85
C GLN A 83 7.23 6.08 -0.66
N VAL A 84 7.79 5.97 0.55
CA VAL A 84 7.28 6.71 1.71
C VAL A 84 7.51 8.20 1.53
N ALA A 85 8.70 8.61 1.06
CA ALA A 85 9.04 10.02 0.85
C ALA A 85 8.16 10.71 -0.20
N LEU A 86 7.71 10.01 -1.24
CA LEU A 86 6.76 10.53 -2.23
C LEU A 86 5.42 10.98 -1.61
N ARG A 87 5.03 10.35 -0.50
CA ARG A 87 3.75 10.58 0.20
C ARG A 87 3.88 11.49 1.41
N LYS A 88 5.08 12.02 1.70
CA LYS A 88 5.35 12.81 2.92
C LYS A 88 4.42 14.01 3.14
N ASN A 89 3.90 14.58 2.05
CA ASN A 89 3.03 15.76 2.07
C ASN A 89 1.53 15.40 1.99
N GLN A 90 1.17 14.12 1.84
CA GLN A 90 -0.22 13.69 1.84
C GLN A 90 -0.81 13.79 3.25
N THR A 91 -2.08 14.13 3.34
CA THR A 91 -2.89 13.94 4.53
C THR A 91 -3.07 12.44 4.82
N THR A 92 -3.46 12.10 6.04
CA THR A 92 -3.85 10.72 6.41
C THR A 92 -4.94 10.18 5.48
N ALA A 93 -5.96 11.01 5.20
CA ALA A 93 -7.06 10.62 4.32
C ALA A 93 -6.61 10.34 2.88
N GLU A 94 -5.73 11.19 2.31
CA GLU A 94 -5.17 10.94 0.99
C GLU A 94 -4.36 9.64 0.95
N THR A 95 -3.52 9.41 1.95
CA THR A 95 -2.68 8.19 2.05
C THR A 95 -3.54 6.93 2.16
N TRP A 96 -4.57 6.98 3.01
CA TRP A 96 -5.50 5.88 3.22
C TRP A 96 -6.36 5.59 1.98
N ASN A 97 -6.89 6.63 1.34
CA ASN A 97 -7.70 6.47 0.14
C ASN A 97 -6.87 5.90 -1.02
N GLU A 98 -5.60 6.28 -1.14
CA GLU A 98 -4.70 5.70 -2.14
C GLU A 98 -4.44 4.21 -1.88
N TYR A 99 -4.19 3.83 -0.61
CA TYR A 99 -4.05 2.42 -0.20
C TYR A 99 -5.29 1.60 -0.58
N VAL A 100 -6.48 2.07 -0.19
CA VAL A 100 -7.76 1.39 -0.45
C VAL A 100 -8.01 1.28 -1.95
N ALA A 101 -7.76 2.33 -2.73
CA ALA A 101 -7.92 2.29 -4.17
C ALA A 101 -6.97 1.28 -4.84
N ALA A 102 -5.72 1.19 -4.38
CA ALA A 102 -4.76 0.21 -4.87
C ALA A 102 -5.20 -1.24 -4.56
N PHE A 103 -5.68 -1.50 -3.34
CA PHE A 103 -6.25 -2.80 -2.95
C PHE A 103 -7.49 -3.17 -3.79
N GLN A 104 -8.40 -2.22 -4.00
CA GLN A 104 -9.58 -2.45 -4.84
C GLN A 104 -9.17 -2.82 -6.26
N LYS A 105 -8.14 -2.15 -6.80
CA LYS A 105 -7.65 -2.44 -8.14
C LYS A 105 -6.96 -3.80 -8.22
N SER A 106 -6.13 -4.16 -7.24
CA SER A 106 -5.47 -5.46 -7.21
C SER A 106 -6.50 -6.59 -7.09
N SER A 107 -7.54 -6.40 -6.28
CA SER A 107 -8.66 -7.35 -6.14
C SER A 107 -9.48 -7.51 -7.43
N GLU A 108 -9.77 -6.41 -8.14
CA GLU A 108 -10.45 -6.43 -9.43
C GLU A 108 -9.64 -7.23 -10.47
N LEU A 109 -8.34 -6.95 -10.58
CA LEU A 109 -7.46 -7.62 -11.53
C LEU A 109 -7.30 -9.10 -11.21
N PHE A 110 -7.17 -9.45 -9.92
CA PHE A 110 -7.03 -10.84 -9.49
C PHE A 110 -8.26 -11.70 -9.83
N SER A 111 -9.43 -11.08 -9.97
CA SER A 111 -10.69 -11.78 -10.25
C SER A 111 -10.95 -12.03 -11.74
N ARG A 112 -10.06 -11.59 -12.63
CA ARG A 112 -10.13 -11.77 -14.09
C ARG A 112 -9.43 -13.04 -14.55
#